data_AF-A0A109FG19-F1
#
_entry.id   AF-A0A109FG19-F1
#
_cell.length_a   1.000
_cell.length_b   1.000
_cell.length_c   1.000
_cell.angle_alpha   90.00
_cell.angle_beta   90.00
_cell.angle_gamma   90.00
#
_symmetry.space_group_name_H-M   'P 1'
#
loop_
_entity.id
_entity.type
_entity.pdbx_description
1 polymer ?
#
loop_
_entity_poly.entity_id
_entity_poly.type
_entity_poly.pdbx_seq_one_letter_code
_entity_poly.pdbx_strand_id
1 'polypeptide(L)'
;MQTTVGELPLQPPKSEDGSDLRVKITELKAAEGRIHFVLDGVHLGLANSLRRAMISRIDTLAIDQVQITDNSSVLPDEMLAHRLGLVPLNSTGMDKQVINYNKECDCDSYCQKCSVVLTLNARCTGDQTMEVTTRDLQLEGGMQSDVGKPAQNPDPKLRDGILLAKLSRGQEISLRCIATKGRALEHAKWSPVSAVGFEYDPYNKLKHTDLWFEVGTDPKDEWPISENGRFEKKPEDNDPFPFNEKPSRFYYDVEAVGQLKPEDIVLKGLDALILQMGQLRQGILDLTNQGNEGQQAGEGAHMDGVMMDGTGAPAFGVGDGGYGGQIAYGGPYPNAAPAPAAGGYGGYAASPRGPGGYMGAAGVPGGGGQSPSYGAASGANGGGGGATSTWAEDEW
;
A
#
# COMPACT_ATOMS: atom_id res chain seq x y z
N MET A 1 7.40 32.06 26.88
CA MET A 1 6.01 32.28 26.42
C MET A 1 6.05 32.66 24.95
N GLN A 2 5.85 31.67 24.09
CA GLN A 2 5.36 31.69 22.71
C GLN A 2 5.60 30.25 22.23
N THR A 3 4.70 29.37 22.68
CA THR A 3 4.93 27.90 22.78
C THR A 3 4.22 27.11 21.68
N THR A 4 3.70 27.80 20.66
CA THR A 4 2.89 27.19 19.61
C THR A 4 3.16 27.85 18.27
N VAL A 5 3.47 27.04 17.27
CA VAL A 5 3.24 27.39 15.86
C VAL A 5 1.97 26.63 15.46
N GLY A 6 0.83 27.32 15.55
CA GLY A 6 -0.48 26.78 15.17
C GLY A 6 -0.92 25.55 15.96
N GLU A 7 -1.01 25.63 17.29
CA GLU A 7 -1.63 24.62 18.19
C GLU A 7 -0.82 23.34 18.54
N LEU A 8 0.26 22.98 17.85
CA LEU A 8 1.13 21.87 18.31
C LEU A 8 2.15 22.35 19.34
N PRO A 9 2.35 21.64 20.47
CA PRO A 9 3.46 21.91 21.36
C PRO A 9 4.80 21.67 20.66
N LEU A 10 5.77 22.55 20.89
CA LEU A 10 7.14 22.41 20.35
C LEU A 10 7.91 21.22 20.94
N GLN A 11 7.43 20.65 22.04
CA GLN A 11 7.99 19.41 22.58
C GLN A 11 7.11 18.24 22.11
N PRO A 12 7.71 17.22 21.50
CA PRO A 12 7.02 15.96 21.22
C PRO A 12 6.43 15.36 22.51
N PRO A 13 5.32 14.62 22.42
CA PRO A 13 4.76 13.92 23.57
C PRO A 13 5.75 12.86 24.09
N LYS A 14 5.79 12.66 25.41
CA LYS A 14 6.64 11.60 26.00
C LYS A 14 6.02 10.20 25.88
N SER A 15 4.72 10.14 25.62
CA SER A 15 3.98 8.88 25.47
C SER A 15 4.09 8.36 24.04
N GLU A 16 4.26 7.05 23.89
CA GLU A 16 4.25 6.31 22.62
C GLU A 16 3.10 5.30 22.53
N ASP A 17 2.33 5.14 23.62
CA ASP A 17 1.29 4.11 23.77
C ASP A 17 -0.06 4.54 23.17
N GLY A 18 -0.11 5.70 22.52
CA GLY A 18 -1.36 6.28 21.99
C GLY A 18 -2.17 7.07 23.03
N SER A 19 -1.73 7.16 24.29
CA SER A 19 -2.45 7.90 25.34
C SER A 19 -2.55 9.41 25.05
N ASP A 20 -1.60 9.93 24.27
CA ASP A 20 -1.56 11.32 23.80
C ASP A 20 -1.47 11.38 22.27
N LEU A 21 -2.32 10.59 21.61
CA LEU A 21 -2.42 10.54 20.15
C LEU A 21 -2.97 11.86 19.59
N ARG A 22 -2.22 12.51 18.70
CA ARG A 22 -2.69 13.71 18.00
C ARG A 22 -2.32 13.64 16.53
N VAL A 23 -3.27 14.01 15.67
CA VAL A 23 -3.04 14.11 14.23
C VAL A 23 -3.32 15.54 13.82
N LYS A 24 -2.37 16.15 13.12
CA LYS A 24 -2.56 17.49 12.57
C LYS A 24 -2.11 17.55 11.12
N ILE A 25 -3.02 17.95 10.25
CA ILE A 25 -2.70 18.28 8.87
C ILE A 25 -2.01 19.65 8.86
N THR A 26 -0.77 19.69 8.35
CA THR A 26 0.01 20.93 8.23
C THR A 26 -0.27 21.62 6.90
N GLU A 27 -0.44 20.84 5.83
CA GLU A 27 -0.78 21.34 4.50
C GLU A 27 -1.61 20.29 3.75
N LEU A 28 -2.69 20.71 3.11
CA LEU A 28 -3.50 19.88 2.23
C LEU A 28 -3.56 20.52 0.85
N LYS A 29 -2.73 20.02 -0.07
CA LYS A 29 -2.73 20.41 -1.49
C LYS A 29 -3.53 19.38 -2.28
N ALA A 30 -4.84 19.33 -2.05
CA ALA A 30 -5.73 18.38 -2.71
C ALA A 30 -5.66 18.47 -4.25
N ALA A 31 -5.49 19.69 -4.79
CA ALA A 31 -5.34 19.91 -6.21
C ALA A 31 -4.03 19.35 -6.81
N GLU A 32 -2.99 19.18 -5.99
CA GLU A 32 -1.69 18.60 -6.39
C GLU A 32 -1.58 17.13 -5.95
N GLY A 33 -2.61 16.58 -5.28
CA GLY A 33 -2.59 15.21 -4.78
C GLY A 33 -1.66 14.99 -3.58
N ARG A 34 -1.33 16.03 -2.81
CA ARG A 34 -0.40 15.94 -1.66
C ARG A 34 -1.06 16.27 -0.32
N ILE A 35 -0.67 15.53 0.72
CA ILE A 35 -1.06 15.79 2.12
C ILE A 35 0.17 15.73 3.03
N HIS A 36 0.39 16.81 3.77
CA HIS A 36 1.39 16.88 4.82
C HIS A 36 0.69 16.84 6.18
N PHE A 37 1.09 15.92 7.05
CA PHE A 37 0.53 15.82 8.39
C PHE A 37 1.56 15.35 9.41
N VAL A 38 1.29 15.68 10.67
CA VAL A 38 2.08 15.29 11.83
C VAL A 38 1.27 14.28 12.64
N LEU A 39 1.94 13.20 13.03
CA LEU A 39 1.41 12.14 13.87
C LEU A 39 2.20 12.09 15.19
N ASP A 40 1.52 12.41 16.28
CA ASP A 40 2.05 12.48 17.64
C ASP A 40 1.53 11.32 18.49
N GLY A 41 2.36 10.85 19.42
CA GLY A 41 1.94 9.95 20.51
C GLY A 41 1.90 8.47 20.12
N VAL A 42 2.60 8.09 19.05
CA VAL A 42 2.66 6.70 18.57
C VAL A 42 4.08 6.14 18.62
N HIS A 43 4.20 4.82 18.68
CA HIS A 43 5.48 4.14 18.54
C HIS A 43 5.98 4.14 17.08
N LEU A 44 7.30 4.27 16.86
CA LEU A 44 7.94 4.24 15.53
C LEU A 44 7.51 3.03 14.68
N GLY A 45 7.31 1.88 15.31
CA GLY A 45 6.84 0.66 14.64
C GLY A 45 5.45 0.83 14.00
N LEU A 46 4.52 1.49 14.68
CA LEU A 46 3.18 1.76 14.13
C LEU A 46 3.26 2.79 13.01
N ALA A 47 4.03 3.87 13.22
CA ALA A 47 4.24 4.90 12.21
C ALA A 47 4.82 4.32 10.90
N ASN A 48 5.91 3.57 10.99
CA ASN A 48 6.50 2.92 9.82
C ASN A 48 5.55 1.86 9.21
N SER A 49 4.75 1.16 10.02
CA SER A 49 3.75 0.22 9.50
C SER A 49 2.67 0.92 8.70
N LEU A 50 2.20 2.10 9.13
CA LEU A 50 1.27 2.94 8.37
C LEU A 50 1.88 3.39 7.06
N ARG A 51 3.12 3.89 7.07
CA ARG A 51 3.87 4.22 5.85
C ARG A 51 3.88 3.06 4.85
N ARG A 52 4.24 1.86 5.31
CA ARG A 52 4.29 0.67 4.45
C ARG A 52 2.91 0.25 3.95
N ALA A 53 1.88 0.38 4.79
CA ALA A 53 0.51 0.07 4.41
C ALA A 53 0.00 0.98 3.29
N MET A 54 0.27 2.29 3.39
CA MET A 54 -0.08 3.24 2.32
C MET A 54 0.58 2.89 0.98
N ILE A 55 1.81 2.38 1.00
CA ILE A 55 2.54 2.01 -0.21
C ILE A 55 2.00 0.73 -0.86
N SER A 56 1.75 -0.32 -0.06
CA SER A 56 1.62 -1.67 -0.63
C SER A 56 0.29 -2.37 -0.35
N ARG A 57 -0.50 -1.91 0.63
CA ARG A 57 -1.64 -2.66 1.17
C ARG A 57 -3.00 -2.11 0.75
N ILE A 58 -3.03 -0.94 0.12
CA ILE A 58 -4.28 -0.34 -0.37
C ILE A 58 -4.69 -1.03 -1.67
N ASP A 59 -5.99 -1.31 -1.76
CA ASP A 59 -6.60 -1.90 -2.94
C ASP A 59 -6.90 -0.81 -3.97
N THR A 60 -6.44 -1.02 -5.20
CA THR A 60 -6.69 -0.12 -6.34
C THR A 60 -7.06 -0.90 -7.60
N LEU A 61 -7.55 -0.18 -8.61
CA LEU A 61 -7.89 -0.73 -9.91
C LEU A 61 -6.78 -0.39 -10.93
N ALA A 62 -6.30 -1.39 -11.66
CA ALA A 62 -5.35 -1.22 -12.76
C ALA A 62 -5.63 -2.24 -13.87
N ILE A 63 -5.20 -1.92 -15.10
CA ILE A 63 -5.31 -2.84 -16.23
C ILE A 63 -4.39 -4.04 -16.00
N ASP A 64 -4.95 -5.24 -16.11
CA ASP A 64 -4.22 -6.49 -15.87
C ASP A 64 -4.17 -7.39 -17.09
N GLN A 65 -5.26 -7.43 -17.86
CA GLN A 65 -5.30 -8.17 -19.11
C GLN A 65 -5.62 -7.24 -20.28
N VAL A 66 -4.88 -7.40 -21.38
CA VAL A 66 -5.12 -6.67 -22.64
C VAL A 66 -5.32 -7.68 -23.75
N GLN A 67 -6.47 -7.60 -24.41
CA GLN A 67 -6.84 -8.40 -25.58
C GLN A 67 -6.65 -7.51 -26.81
N ILE A 68 -5.62 -7.81 -27.60
CA ILE A 68 -5.29 -7.04 -28.81
C ILE A 68 -5.92 -7.76 -29.99
N THR A 69 -6.76 -7.05 -30.74
CA THR A 69 -7.38 -7.56 -31.97
C THR A 69 -6.52 -7.17 -33.17
N ASP A 70 -6.17 -5.88 -33.26
CA ASP A 70 -5.33 -5.35 -34.31
C ASP A 70 -4.27 -4.41 -33.71
N ASN A 71 -3.01 -4.63 -34.05
CA ASN A 71 -1.92 -3.69 -33.76
C ASN A 71 -1.00 -3.62 -34.98
N SER A 72 -1.11 -2.53 -35.73
CA SER A 72 -0.18 -2.19 -36.83
C SER A 72 0.75 -1.02 -36.46
N SER A 73 0.81 -0.68 -35.17
CA SER A 73 1.70 0.36 -34.66
C SER A 73 3.16 -0.10 -34.65
N VAL A 74 4.07 0.83 -34.34
CA VAL A 74 5.50 0.53 -34.19
C VAL A 74 5.81 -0.16 -32.86
N LEU A 75 4.90 -0.06 -31.88
CA LEU A 75 5.10 -0.64 -30.56
C LEU A 75 4.68 -2.12 -30.55
N PRO A 76 5.55 -3.02 -30.06
CA PRO A 76 5.17 -4.40 -29.78
C PRO A 76 4.02 -4.49 -28.78
N ASP A 77 3.26 -5.56 -28.89
CA ASP A 77 2.06 -5.84 -28.09
C ASP A 77 2.35 -5.80 -26.58
N GLU A 78 3.44 -6.42 -26.14
CA GLU A 78 3.86 -6.49 -24.75
C GLU A 78 4.28 -5.12 -24.20
N MET A 79 4.87 -4.26 -25.03
CA MET A 79 5.23 -2.91 -24.64
C MET A 79 3.98 -2.05 -24.47
N LEU A 80 3.00 -2.20 -25.37
CA LEU A 80 1.73 -1.50 -25.24
C LEU A 80 0.94 -1.97 -24.01
N ALA A 81 0.88 -3.29 -23.79
CA ALA A 81 0.22 -3.88 -22.63
C ALA A 81 0.87 -3.44 -21.31
N HIS A 82 2.20 -3.40 -21.24
CA HIS A 82 2.92 -2.91 -20.06
C HIS A 82 2.59 -1.45 -19.76
N ARG A 83 2.58 -0.57 -20.78
CA ARG A 83 2.22 0.84 -20.63
C ARG A 83 0.78 1.03 -20.18
N LEU A 84 -0.16 0.27 -20.75
CA LEU A 84 -1.56 0.29 -20.34
C LEU A 84 -1.74 -0.14 -18.88
N GLY A 85 -0.96 -1.12 -18.41
CA GLY A 85 -0.95 -1.54 -17.01
C GLY A 85 -0.54 -0.43 -16.04
N LEU A 86 0.29 0.52 -16.46
CA LEU A 86 0.76 1.65 -15.64
C LEU A 86 -0.16 2.88 -15.72
N VAL A 87 -1.24 2.84 -16.50
CA VAL A 87 -2.19 3.94 -16.54
C VAL A 87 -2.98 3.96 -15.23
N PRO A 88 -2.92 5.06 -14.45
CA PRO A 88 -3.70 5.18 -13.24
C PRO A 88 -5.20 5.28 -13.59
N LEU A 89 -6.00 4.38 -13.03
CA LEU A 89 -7.46 4.41 -13.13
C LEU A 89 -8.08 4.95 -11.84
N ASN A 90 -9.12 5.75 -11.98
CA ASN A 90 -9.87 6.26 -10.83
C ASN A 90 -10.47 5.08 -10.04
N SER A 91 -10.05 4.97 -8.79
CA SER A 91 -10.44 3.90 -7.86
C SER A 91 -11.37 4.42 -6.75
N THR A 92 -11.83 5.67 -6.86
CA THR A 92 -12.72 6.31 -5.88
C THR A 92 -14.09 5.62 -5.89
N GLY A 93 -14.48 5.02 -4.77
CA GLY A 93 -15.75 4.27 -4.69
C GLY A 93 -15.70 2.88 -5.32
N MET A 94 -14.50 2.36 -5.64
CA MET A 94 -14.31 1.00 -6.15
C MET A 94 -14.97 -0.06 -5.25
N ASP A 95 -14.95 0.13 -3.93
CA ASP A 95 -15.47 -0.83 -2.94
C ASP A 95 -16.96 -1.16 -3.13
N LYS A 96 -17.72 -0.29 -3.79
CA LYS A 96 -19.16 -0.48 -4.09
C LYS A 96 -19.42 -1.20 -5.40
N GLN A 97 -18.46 -1.18 -6.33
CA GLN A 97 -18.64 -1.66 -7.71
C GLN A 97 -17.81 -2.91 -7.98
N VAL A 98 -16.52 -2.87 -7.65
CA VAL A 98 -15.59 -4.00 -7.75
C VAL A 98 -15.37 -4.55 -6.35
N ILE A 99 -16.31 -5.38 -5.91
CA ILE A 99 -16.38 -5.89 -4.55
C ILE A 99 -15.31 -6.98 -4.36
N ASN A 100 -15.26 -7.92 -5.31
CA ASN A 100 -14.46 -9.12 -5.19
C ASN A 100 -13.12 -8.98 -5.90
N TYR A 101 -12.09 -9.58 -5.34
CA TYR A 101 -10.89 -9.91 -6.10
C TYR A 101 -11.26 -10.92 -7.19
N ASN A 102 -10.64 -10.82 -8.36
CA ASN A 102 -10.96 -11.75 -9.45
C ASN A 102 -10.71 -13.22 -9.06
N LYS A 103 -9.64 -13.46 -8.29
CA LYS A 103 -9.24 -14.79 -7.79
C LYS A 103 -10.23 -15.39 -6.78
N GLU A 104 -11.10 -14.56 -6.21
CA GLU A 104 -12.06 -14.91 -5.15
C GLU A 104 -13.51 -14.75 -5.63
N CYS A 105 -13.73 -14.48 -6.92
CA CYS A 105 -15.05 -14.25 -7.48
C CYS A 105 -15.66 -15.55 -7.99
N ASP A 106 -16.96 -15.76 -7.75
CA ASP A 106 -17.71 -16.95 -8.18
C ASP A 106 -18.02 -17.00 -9.69
N CYS A 107 -17.28 -16.28 -10.53
CA CYS A 107 -17.49 -16.24 -11.98
C CYS A 107 -16.38 -16.99 -12.74
N ASP A 108 -16.69 -17.50 -13.93
CA ASP A 108 -15.74 -18.31 -14.72
C ASP A 108 -14.52 -17.54 -15.24
N SER A 109 -14.60 -16.21 -15.41
CA SER A 109 -13.48 -15.40 -15.91
C SER A 109 -13.53 -13.97 -15.40
N TYR A 110 -14.45 -13.16 -15.91
CA TYR A 110 -14.58 -11.76 -15.55
C TYR A 110 -16.06 -11.37 -15.54
N CYS A 111 -16.48 -10.65 -14.51
CA CYS A 111 -17.82 -10.10 -14.42
C CYS A 111 -17.77 -8.64 -13.95
N GLN A 112 -18.92 -7.97 -13.96
CA GLN A 112 -19.04 -6.56 -13.54
C GLN A 112 -18.73 -6.33 -12.05
N LYS A 113 -18.71 -7.39 -11.22
CA LYS A 113 -18.41 -7.30 -9.78
C LYS A 113 -16.92 -7.46 -9.44
N CYS A 114 -16.11 -7.99 -10.36
CA CYS A 114 -14.68 -8.23 -10.15
C CYS A 114 -13.78 -7.51 -11.15
N SER A 115 -14.34 -6.88 -12.19
CA SER A 115 -13.58 -6.23 -13.24
C SER A 115 -14.30 -5.05 -13.88
N VAL A 116 -13.51 -4.15 -14.47
CA VAL A 116 -13.98 -3.06 -15.32
C VAL A 116 -13.31 -3.20 -16.68
N VAL A 117 -14.09 -3.05 -17.75
CA VAL A 117 -13.58 -3.24 -19.12
C VAL A 117 -13.49 -1.89 -19.83
N LEU A 118 -12.34 -1.65 -20.45
CA LEU A 118 -12.08 -0.51 -21.32
C LEU A 118 -11.79 -0.99 -22.75
N THR A 119 -12.10 -0.15 -23.72
CA THR A 119 -11.80 -0.38 -25.14
C THR A 119 -11.02 0.80 -25.69
N LEU A 120 -10.07 0.52 -26.57
CA LEU A 120 -9.29 1.52 -27.28
C LEU A 120 -9.32 1.17 -28.77
N ASN A 121 -9.95 2.04 -29.56
CA ASN A 121 -10.04 1.92 -31.00
C ASN A 121 -9.49 3.22 -31.62
N ALA A 122 -8.28 3.15 -32.14
CA ALA A 122 -7.60 4.29 -32.75
C ALA A 122 -7.10 3.93 -34.15
N ARG A 123 -7.42 4.77 -35.14
CA ARG A 123 -6.97 4.60 -36.53
C ARG A 123 -6.53 5.96 -37.07
N CYS A 124 -5.29 6.03 -37.56
CA CYS A 124 -4.76 7.24 -38.16
C CYS A 124 -5.15 7.34 -39.64
N THR A 125 -6.12 8.19 -39.95
CA THR A 125 -6.56 8.48 -41.34
C THR A 125 -5.90 9.74 -41.93
N GLY A 126 -5.31 10.57 -41.08
CA GLY A 126 -4.61 11.80 -41.48
C GLY A 126 -3.19 11.55 -42.00
N ASP A 127 -2.59 12.59 -42.57
CA ASP A 127 -1.19 12.58 -43.03
C ASP A 127 -0.20 12.95 -41.91
N GLN A 128 -0.70 13.51 -40.81
CA GLN A 128 0.09 13.83 -39.61
C GLN A 128 0.07 12.68 -38.62
N THR A 129 1.13 12.57 -37.82
CA THR A 129 1.22 11.59 -36.73
C THR A 129 0.12 11.83 -35.71
N MET A 130 -0.70 10.80 -35.47
CA MET A 130 -1.76 10.83 -34.46
C MET A 130 -1.20 10.37 -33.11
N GLU A 131 -1.44 11.14 -32.07
CA GLU A 131 -1.11 10.77 -30.70
C GLU A 131 -2.29 10.04 -30.06
N VAL A 132 -2.07 8.81 -29.63
CA VAL A 132 -3.07 8.01 -28.90
C VAL A 132 -2.79 8.17 -27.43
N THR A 133 -3.78 8.65 -26.69
CA THR A 133 -3.66 9.00 -25.27
C THR A 133 -4.64 8.20 -24.43
N THR A 134 -4.55 8.32 -23.11
CA THR A 134 -5.52 7.71 -22.20
C THR A 134 -6.94 8.24 -22.38
N ARG A 135 -7.15 9.41 -22.99
CA ARG A 135 -8.50 9.93 -23.29
C ARG A 135 -9.27 9.08 -24.30
N ASP A 136 -8.55 8.35 -25.14
CA ASP A 136 -9.14 7.48 -26.16
C ASP A 136 -9.65 6.15 -25.56
N LEU A 137 -9.35 5.87 -24.28
CA LEU A 137 -9.89 4.73 -23.55
C LEU A 137 -11.35 4.98 -23.18
N GLN A 138 -12.23 4.11 -23.66
CA GLN A 138 -13.66 4.18 -23.41
C GLN A 138 -14.11 3.02 -22.54
N LEU A 139 -14.90 3.32 -21.50
CA LEU A 139 -15.51 2.29 -20.65
C LEU A 139 -16.59 1.53 -21.40
N GLU A 140 -16.52 0.20 -21.36
CA GLU A 140 -17.57 -0.68 -21.87
C GLU A 140 -18.72 -0.75 -20.84
N GLY A 141 -19.97 -0.58 -21.28
CA GLY A 141 -21.15 -0.82 -20.43
C GLY A 141 -21.75 0.39 -19.70
N GLY A 142 -21.32 1.63 -20.01
CA GLY A 142 -22.08 2.85 -19.67
C GLY A 142 -22.36 3.07 -18.18
N MET A 143 -21.51 2.56 -17.29
CA MET A 143 -21.65 2.79 -15.85
C MET A 143 -21.60 4.30 -15.54
N GLN A 144 -22.54 4.75 -14.71
CA GLN A 144 -22.68 6.15 -14.29
C GLN A 144 -21.57 6.62 -13.34
N SER A 145 -20.70 5.71 -12.87
CA SER A 145 -19.60 6.00 -11.98
C SER A 145 -18.32 6.36 -12.72
N ASP A 146 -17.46 7.14 -12.09
CA ASP A 146 -16.13 7.47 -12.63
C ASP A 146 -15.08 6.37 -12.37
N VAL A 147 -15.47 5.26 -11.72
CA VAL A 147 -14.59 4.13 -11.41
C VAL A 147 -14.09 3.48 -12.70
N GLY A 148 -12.77 3.33 -12.81
CA GLY A 148 -12.13 2.74 -13.98
C GLY A 148 -11.91 3.70 -15.15
N LYS A 149 -12.40 4.94 -15.09
CA LYS A 149 -11.93 5.97 -16.03
C LYS A 149 -10.46 6.27 -15.75
N PRO A 150 -9.66 6.64 -16.78
CA PRO A 150 -8.33 7.18 -16.55
C PRO A 150 -8.38 8.32 -15.53
N ALA A 151 -7.53 8.24 -14.51
CA ALA A 151 -7.45 9.25 -13.47
C ALA A 151 -7.05 10.61 -14.08
N GLN A 152 -7.66 11.68 -13.58
CA GLN A 152 -7.25 13.02 -13.98
C GLN A 152 -5.89 13.32 -13.33
N ASN A 153 -4.92 13.71 -14.16
CA ASN A 153 -3.64 14.15 -13.64
C ASN A 153 -3.77 15.59 -13.11
N PRO A 154 -3.28 15.89 -11.89
CA PRO A 154 -3.28 17.24 -11.36
C PRO A 154 -2.40 18.22 -12.16
N ASP A 155 -1.39 17.74 -12.90
CA ASP A 155 -0.53 18.59 -13.72
C ASP A 155 -1.29 19.16 -14.95
N PRO A 156 -1.39 20.49 -15.09
CA PRO A 156 -2.00 21.15 -16.26
C PRO A 156 -1.42 20.70 -17.60
N LYS A 157 -0.14 20.33 -17.66
CA LYS A 157 0.54 19.88 -18.88
C LYS A 157 0.09 18.50 -19.35
N LEU A 158 -0.39 17.67 -18.42
CA LEU A 158 -0.86 16.30 -18.67
C LEU A 158 -2.38 16.22 -18.75
N ARG A 159 -3.07 17.38 -18.84
CA ARG A 159 -4.52 17.41 -19.09
C ARG A 159 -4.90 16.62 -20.33
N ASP A 160 -4.03 16.59 -21.34
CA ASP A 160 -4.21 15.86 -22.59
C ASP A 160 -4.20 14.32 -22.48
N GLY A 161 -4.00 13.81 -21.27
CA GLY A 161 -3.91 12.39 -20.99
C GLY A 161 -2.49 11.89 -21.15
N ILE A 162 -2.25 10.67 -20.67
CA ILE A 162 -0.93 10.04 -20.78
C ILE A 162 -0.80 9.50 -22.20
N LEU A 163 0.31 9.84 -22.88
CA LEU A 163 0.61 9.31 -24.20
C LEU A 163 0.83 7.79 -24.12
N LEU A 164 0.09 7.03 -24.92
CA LEU A 164 0.18 5.58 -25.01
C LEU A 164 1.04 5.16 -26.21
N ALA A 165 0.71 5.69 -27.39
CA ALA A 165 1.38 5.37 -28.64
C ALA A 165 1.28 6.54 -29.63
N LYS A 166 2.14 6.54 -30.64
CA LYS A 166 2.03 7.42 -31.81
C LYS A 166 1.76 6.57 -33.05
N LEU A 167 0.77 6.96 -33.83
CA LEU A 167 0.37 6.27 -35.05
C LEU A 167 0.71 7.12 -36.28
N SER A 168 1.33 6.49 -37.27
CA SER A 168 1.49 7.03 -38.60
C SER A 168 0.29 6.67 -39.48
N ARG A 169 0.19 7.32 -40.64
CA ARG A 169 -0.91 7.14 -41.59
C ARG A 169 -1.13 5.66 -41.93
N GLY A 170 -2.37 5.21 -41.77
CA GLY A 170 -2.78 3.82 -42.05
C GLY A 170 -2.54 2.83 -40.92
N GLN A 171 -1.87 3.22 -39.84
CA GLN A 171 -1.75 2.38 -38.64
C GLN A 171 -3.01 2.46 -37.78
N GLU A 172 -3.29 1.36 -37.10
CA GLU A 172 -4.41 1.19 -36.20
C GLU A 172 -4.08 0.34 -34.98
N ILE A 173 -4.79 0.62 -33.90
CA ILE A 173 -4.79 -0.12 -32.65
C ILE A 173 -6.25 -0.38 -32.27
N SER A 174 -6.59 -1.65 -32.09
CA SER A 174 -7.88 -2.13 -31.60
C SER A 174 -7.62 -3.11 -30.45
N LEU A 175 -7.98 -2.71 -29.24
CA LEU A 175 -7.76 -3.52 -28.05
C LEU A 175 -8.85 -3.35 -27.00
N ARG A 176 -8.96 -4.38 -26.16
CA ARG A 176 -9.88 -4.47 -25.02
C ARG A 176 -9.08 -4.74 -23.76
N CYS A 177 -9.13 -3.81 -22.81
CA CYS A 177 -8.45 -3.86 -21.53
C CYS A 177 -9.40 -4.30 -20.43
N ILE A 178 -8.98 -5.25 -19.59
CA ILE A 178 -9.71 -5.69 -18.41
C ILE A 178 -8.90 -5.24 -17.20
N ALA A 179 -9.51 -4.35 -16.41
CA ALA A 179 -8.96 -3.85 -15.18
C ALA A 179 -9.50 -4.63 -13.98
N THR A 180 -8.60 -4.99 -13.07
CA THR A 180 -8.91 -5.82 -11.89
C THR A 180 -8.41 -5.15 -10.62
N LYS A 181 -9.10 -5.46 -9.52
CA LYS A 181 -8.71 -5.05 -8.17
C LYS A 181 -7.42 -5.77 -7.76
N GLY A 182 -6.44 -5.02 -7.27
CA GLY A 182 -5.16 -5.56 -6.82
C GLY A 182 -4.46 -4.68 -5.80
N ARG A 183 -3.32 -5.16 -5.31
CA ARG A 183 -2.47 -4.50 -4.30
C ARG A 183 -1.05 -4.35 -4.82
N ALA A 184 -0.34 -3.33 -4.35
CA ALA A 184 1.03 -3.09 -4.78
C ALA A 184 2.03 -4.19 -4.38
N LEU A 185 1.66 -5.04 -3.41
CA LEU A 185 2.40 -6.26 -3.08
C LEU A 185 2.50 -7.25 -4.25
N GLU A 186 1.49 -7.29 -5.13
CA GLU A 186 1.51 -8.15 -6.32
C GLU A 186 2.27 -7.49 -7.47
N HIS A 187 2.02 -6.21 -7.72
CA HIS A 187 2.71 -5.43 -8.74
C HIS A 187 2.62 -3.93 -8.44
N ALA A 188 3.70 -3.18 -8.69
CA ALA A 188 3.78 -1.74 -8.38
C ALA A 188 2.69 -0.87 -9.03
N LYS A 189 2.09 -1.33 -10.14
CA LYS A 189 0.98 -0.65 -10.85
C LYS A 189 -0.26 -0.39 -9.99
N TRP A 190 -0.43 -1.15 -8.90
CA TRP A 190 -1.53 -0.97 -7.97
C TRP A 190 -1.18 -0.06 -6.77
N SER A 191 0.00 0.57 -6.75
CA SER A 191 0.33 1.53 -5.69
C SER A 191 -0.40 2.85 -5.94
N PRO A 192 -1.25 3.33 -5.01
CA PRO A 192 -1.93 4.62 -5.17
C PRO A 192 -1.03 5.82 -4.85
N VAL A 193 0.16 5.58 -4.28
CA VAL A 193 1.12 6.61 -3.86
C VAL A 193 2.33 6.63 -4.77
N SER A 194 2.85 7.82 -5.04
CA SER A 194 4.13 8.01 -5.72
C SER A 194 5.25 7.93 -4.69
N ALA A 195 5.19 8.79 -3.67
CA ALA A 195 6.14 8.82 -2.58
C ALA A 195 5.44 9.04 -1.23
N VAL A 196 6.05 8.51 -0.17
CA VAL A 196 5.71 8.84 1.21
C VAL A 196 6.97 9.33 1.91
N GLY A 197 7.09 10.65 2.01
CA GLY A 197 8.03 11.34 2.88
C GLY A 197 7.74 10.98 4.33
N PHE A 198 8.81 10.67 5.06
CA PHE A 198 8.74 10.20 6.43
C PHE A 198 9.97 10.68 7.17
N GLU A 199 9.74 11.50 8.18
CA GLU A 199 10.80 12.08 9.00
C GLU A 199 10.38 12.05 10.49
N TYR A 200 11.36 11.95 11.38
CA TYR A 200 11.21 12.20 12.80
C TYR A 200 12.53 12.79 13.33
N ASP A 201 12.48 13.50 14.45
CA ASP A 201 13.66 14.10 15.09
C ASP A 201 14.56 14.94 14.13
N PRO A 202 14.05 16.06 13.58
CA PRO A 202 14.73 16.88 12.57
C PRO A 202 16.05 17.49 13.08
N TYR A 203 16.25 17.56 14.40
CA TYR A 203 17.47 18.09 15.02
C TYR A 203 18.43 16.99 15.48
N ASN A 204 18.13 15.71 15.22
CA ASN A 204 18.92 14.56 15.65
C ASN A 204 19.21 14.56 17.17
N LYS A 205 18.23 14.94 18.00
CA LYS A 205 18.33 14.96 19.47
C LYS A 205 18.58 13.57 20.05
N LEU A 206 17.96 12.56 19.44
CA LEU A 206 18.04 11.16 19.84
C LEU A 206 19.31 10.48 19.33
N LYS A 207 20.08 11.14 18.46
CA LYS A 207 21.31 10.60 17.85
C LYS A 207 21.08 9.25 17.19
N HIS A 208 19.95 9.11 16.50
CA HIS A 208 19.66 7.93 15.68
C HIS A 208 20.50 7.90 14.39
N THR A 209 21.09 9.04 14.01
CA THR A 209 22.07 9.13 12.92
C THR A 209 23.35 9.79 13.42
N ASP A 210 24.49 9.33 12.94
CA ASP A 210 25.77 10.02 13.09
C ASP A 210 26.04 10.79 11.80
N LEU A 211 25.92 12.13 11.88
CA LEU A 211 26.12 12.99 10.73
C LEU A 211 27.58 12.96 10.30
N TRP A 212 27.82 12.60 9.03
CA TRP A 212 29.14 12.70 8.41
C TRP A 212 29.51 14.18 8.21
N PHE A 213 30.78 14.52 8.36
CA PHE A 213 31.28 15.88 8.09
C PHE A 213 32.76 15.82 7.72
N GLU A 214 33.25 16.85 7.06
CA GLU A 214 34.65 16.97 6.67
C GLU A 214 35.58 17.26 7.87
N VAL A 215 36.89 17.03 7.69
CA VAL A 215 37.86 17.33 8.75
C VAL A 215 38.01 18.84 8.88
N GLY A 216 37.65 19.38 10.05
CA GLY A 216 37.78 20.81 10.35
C GLY A 216 36.50 21.62 10.15
N THR A 217 35.38 20.98 9.82
CA THR A 217 34.03 21.56 9.76
C THR A 217 33.17 21.09 10.93
N ASP A 218 31.99 21.70 11.11
CA ASP A 218 30.96 21.28 12.07
C ASP A 218 29.78 20.64 11.31
N PRO A 219 29.25 19.48 11.75
CA PRO A 219 28.04 18.88 11.18
C PRO A 219 26.87 19.86 11.02
N LYS A 220 26.72 20.82 11.93
CA LYS A 220 25.62 21.81 11.90
C LYS A 220 25.72 22.78 10.73
N ASP A 221 26.93 23.00 10.20
CA ASP A 221 27.17 23.90 9.07
C ASP A 221 27.00 23.18 7.73
N GLU A 222 27.29 21.88 7.67
CA GLU A 222 27.16 21.06 6.44
C GLU A 222 25.74 20.55 6.20
N TRP A 223 25.02 20.15 7.25
CA TRP A 223 23.71 19.52 7.12
C TRP A 223 22.59 20.53 7.35
N PRO A 224 21.77 20.83 6.31
CA PRO A 224 20.64 21.74 6.47
C PRO A 224 19.57 21.08 7.35
N ILE A 225 19.00 21.90 8.23
CA ILE A 225 17.85 21.50 9.05
C ILE A 225 16.61 21.44 8.14
N SER A 226 15.82 20.39 8.27
CA SER A 226 14.58 20.22 7.51
C SER A 226 13.54 21.29 7.87
N GLU A 227 12.57 21.49 6.98
CA GLU A 227 11.44 22.40 7.24
C GLU A 227 10.64 22.00 8.49
N ASN A 228 10.68 20.72 8.87
CA ASN A 228 10.01 20.18 10.04
C ASN A 228 10.66 20.63 11.36
N GLY A 229 11.89 21.14 11.33
CA GLY A 229 12.55 21.78 12.47
C GLY A 229 11.75 22.93 13.09
N ARG A 230 10.83 23.57 12.35
CA ARG A 230 9.93 24.61 12.87
C ARG A 230 8.91 24.12 13.89
N PHE A 231 8.63 22.82 13.90
CA PHE A 231 7.64 22.19 14.78
C PHE A 231 8.25 21.66 16.09
N GLU A 232 9.57 21.80 16.26
CA GLU A 232 10.27 21.32 17.43
C GLU A 232 11.15 22.40 18.08
N LYS A 233 11.31 22.31 19.41
CA LYS A 233 12.30 23.13 20.11
C LYS A 233 13.69 22.76 19.59
N LYS A 234 14.46 23.74 19.10
CA LYS A 234 15.88 23.57 18.82
C LYS A 234 16.62 23.17 20.11
N PRO A 235 17.44 22.10 20.11
CA PRO A 235 18.22 21.71 21.27
C PRO A 235 19.28 22.78 21.57
N GLU A 236 19.52 23.03 22.86
CA GLU A 236 20.62 23.87 23.32
C GLU A 236 21.87 23.02 23.52
N ASP A 237 23.06 23.57 23.29
CA ASP A 237 24.32 22.80 23.34
C ASP A 237 24.64 22.22 24.73
N ASN A 238 24.04 22.79 25.78
CA ASN A 238 24.17 22.33 27.16
C ASN A 238 23.08 21.33 27.59
N ASP A 239 22.09 21.05 26.74
CA ASP A 239 21.02 20.11 27.09
C ASP A 239 21.62 18.69 27.23
N PRO A 240 21.36 17.97 28.34
CA PRO A 240 21.85 16.61 28.51
C PRO A 240 21.19 15.68 27.47
N PHE A 241 21.96 14.71 26.97
CA PHE A 241 21.42 13.73 26.03
C PHE A 241 20.27 12.92 26.67
N PRO A 242 19.08 12.87 26.05
CA PRO A 242 17.92 12.24 26.66
C PRO A 242 17.88 10.72 26.37
N PHE A 243 18.67 9.94 27.10
CA PHE A 243 18.78 8.47 26.92
C PHE A 243 17.47 7.68 27.01
N ASN A 244 16.45 8.21 27.69
CA ASN A 244 15.17 7.55 27.89
C ASN A 244 14.08 8.03 26.93
N GLU A 245 14.34 9.09 26.15
CA GLU A 245 13.37 9.57 25.18
C GLU A 245 13.36 8.68 23.94
N LYS A 246 12.18 8.56 23.35
CA LYS A 246 11.94 7.76 22.15
C LYS A 246 11.22 8.62 21.11
N PRO A 247 11.34 8.29 19.83
CA PRO A 247 10.65 9.03 18.79
C PRO A 247 9.14 8.83 18.92
N SER A 248 8.41 9.94 19.08
CA SER A 248 6.96 9.95 19.30
C SER A 248 6.20 10.91 18.38
N ARG A 249 6.92 11.75 17.61
CA ARG A 249 6.39 12.67 16.61
C ARG A 249 6.94 12.29 15.24
N PHE A 250 6.06 12.12 14.26
CA PHE A 250 6.38 11.73 12.90
C PHE A 250 5.77 12.70 11.91
N TYR A 251 6.57 13.14 10.95
CA TYR A 251 6.17 14.03 9.86
C TYR A 251 5.98 13.19 8.60
N TYR A 252 4.79 13.27 8.02
CA TYR A 252 4.42 12.61 6.78
C TYR A 252 4.23 13.62 5.66
N ASP A 253 4.68 13.23 4.48
CA ASP A 253 4.34 13.86 3.20
C ASP A 253 3.87 12.75 2.26
N VAL A 254 2.58 12.65 2.01
CA VAL A 254 2.00 11.61 1.15
C VAL A 254 1.59 12.22 -0.18
N GLU A 255 2.19 11.72 -1.24
CA GLU A 255 1.90 12.10 -2.62
C GLU A 255 1.12 11.00 -3.33
N ALA A 256 -0.10 11.31 -3.75
CA ALA A 256 -0.97 10.43 -4.51
C ALA A 256 -0.62 10.43 -6.01
N VAL A 257 -0.78 9.29 -6.67
CA VAL A 257 -0.65 9.18 -8.14
C VAL A 257 -1.86 9.79 -8.87
N GLY A 258 -3.02 9.83 -8.21
CA GLY A 258 -4.29 10.34 -8.75
C GLY A 258 -5.43 9.31 -8.83
N GLN A 259 -5.14 8.03 -8.58
CA GLN A 259 -6.17 6.97 -8.52
C GLN A 259 -7.15 7.18 -7.35
N LEU A 260 -6.65 7.74 -6.25
CA LEU A 260 -7.36 8.03 -5.01
C LEU A 260 -6.93 9.42 -4.50
N LYS A 261 -7.75 10.03 -3.66
CA LYS A 261 -7.38 11.27 -2.97
C LYS A 261 -6.34 11.00 -1.90
N PRO A 262 -5.44 11.96 -1.60
CA PRO A 262 -4.39 11.76 -0.61
C PRO A 262 -4.93 11.46 0.79
N GLU A 263 -6.03 12.07 1.21
CA GLU A 263 -6.72 11.77 2.47
C GLU A 263 -7.27 10.33 2.52
N ASP A 264 -7.87 9.86 1.42
CA ASP A 264 -8.42 8.52 1.32
C ASP A 264 -7.32 7.45 1.40
N ILE A 265 -6.12 7.75 0.88
CA ILE A 265 -4.96 6.88 0.97
C ILE A 265 -4.55 6.66 2.43
N VAL A 266 -4.47 7.75 3.22
CA VAL A 266 -4.09 7.66 4.64
C VAL A 266 -5.13 6.84 5.41
N LEU A 267 -6.43 7.11 5.20
CA LEU A 267 -7.52 6.40 5.84
C LEU A 267 -7.54 4.92 5.46
N LYS A 268 -7.49 4.59 4.16
CA LYS A 268 -7.44 3.21 3.68
C LYS A 268 -6.18 2.47 4.14
N GLY A 269 -5.07 3.18 4.30
CA GLY A 269 -3.85 2.62 4.88
C GLY A 269 -4.03 2.15 6.33
N LEU A 270 -4.77 2.92 7.14
CA LEU A 270 -5.15 2.55 8.50
C LEU A 270 -6.12 1.36 8.49
N ASP A 271 -7.16 1.40 7.66
CA ASP A 271 -8.14 0.32 7.53
C ASP A 271 -7.48 -1.01 7.14
N ALA A 272 -6.50 -0.97 6.23
CA ALA A 272 -5.74 -2.14 5.83
C ALA A 272 -4.90 -2.75 6.98
N LEU A 273 -4.37 -1.92 7.88
CA LEU A 273 -3.68 -2.39 9.09
C LEU A 273 -4.66 -3.01 10.09
N ILE A 274 -5.79 -2.34 10.32
CA ILE A 274 -6.85 -2.83 11.21
C ILE A 274 -7.36 -4.20 10.73
N LEU A 275 -7.62 -4.33 9.42
CA LEU A 275 -8.06 -5.58 8.82
C LEU A 275 -7.03 -6.70 9.04
N GLN A 276 -5.74 -6.42 8.87
CA GLN A 276 -4.69 -7.41 9.09
C GLN A 276 -4.64 -7.88 10.55
N MET A 277 -4.77 -6.96 11.51
CA MET A 277 -4.80 -7.30 12.94
C MET A 277 -6.07 -8.07 13.30
N GLY A 278 -7.21 -7.73 12.69
CA GLY A 278 -8.46 -8.48 12.81
C GLY A 278 -8.34 -9.92 12.31
N GLN A 279 -7.73 -10.13 11.14
CA GLN A 279 -7.46 -11.45 10.58
C GLN A 279 -6.54 -12.29 11.48
N LEU A 280 -5.48 -11.67 12.03
CA LEU A 280 -4.59 -12.36 12.96
C LEU A 280 -5.32 -12.78 14.24
N ARG A 281 -6.13 -11.88 14.81
CA ARG A 281 -6.96 -12.18 15.98
C ARG A 281 -7.89 -13.36 15.70
N GLN A 282 -8.59 -13.35 14.57
CA GLN A 282 -9.50 -14.42 14.19
C GLN A 282 -8.77 -15.76 14.02
N GLY A 283 -7.62 -15.76 13.33
CA GLY A 283 -6.83 -16.98 13.14
C GLY A 283 -6.37 -17.60 14.46
N ILE A 284 -6.05 -16.79 15.46
CA ILE A 284 -5.73 -17.29 16.82
C ILE A 284 -6.99 -17.90 17.46
N LEU A 285 -8.14 -17.23 17.39
CA LEU A 285 -9.40 -17.74 17.96
C LEU A 285 -9.79 -19.09 17.35
N ASP A 286 -9.70 -19.22 16.03
CA ASP A 286 -10.04 -20.47 15.33
C ASP A 286 -9.15 -21.62 15.80
N LEU A 287 -7.84 -21.39 15.91
CA LEU A 287 -6.89 -22.39 16.40
C LEU A 287 -7.12 -22.76 17.87
N THR A 288 -7.50 -21.81 18.72
CA THR A 288 -7.84 -22.09 20.12
C THR A 288 -9.14 -22.88 20.26
N ASN A 289 -10.12 -22.62 19.39
CA ASN A 289 -11.42 -23.30 19.41
C ASN A 289 -11.35 -24.71 18.79
N GLN A 290 -10.48 -24.95 17.81
CA GLN A 290 -10.19 -26.29 17.28
C GLN A 290 -9.66 -27.26 18.37
N GLY A 291 -9.01 -26.74 19.42
CA GLY A 291 -8.62 -27.53 20.59
C GLY A 291 -9.77 -27.97 21.49
N ASN A 292 -10.98 -27.42 21.29
CA ASN A 292 -12.18 -27.71 22.09
C ASN A 292 -13.20 -28.60 21.36
N GLU A 293 -12.89 -29.09 20.15
CA GLU A 293 -13.73 -30.02 19.38
C GLU A 293 -13.78 -31.46 19.95
N GLY A 294 -13.56 -31.61 21.26
CA GLY A 294 -13.91 -32.80 22.04
C GLY A 294 -15.22 -32.66 22.82
N GLN A 295 -15.77 -31.45 22.97
CA GLN A 295 -17.00 -31.22 23.75
C GLN A 295 -17.81 -30.05 23.20
N GLN A 296 -18.55 -30.29 22.12
CA GLN A 296 -19.94 -29.87 21.90
C GLN A 296 -20.25 -29.88 20.40
N ALA A 297 -20.80 -31.00 19.93
CA ALA A 297 -21.67 -30.97 18.78
C ALA A 297 -22.98 -30.27 19.21
N GLY A 298 -23.17 -29.03 18.77
CA GLY A 298 -24.41 -28.29 19.01
C GLY A 298 -24.28 -26.82 18.61
N GLU A 299 -25.01 -26.44 17.55
CA GLU A 299 -25.27 -25.07 17.08
C GLU A 299 -24.13 -24.37 16.34
N GLY A 300 -24.14 -24.54 15.01
CA GLY A 300 -23.33 -23.77 14.09
C GLY A 300 -23.73 -22.30 14.07
N ALA A 301 -22.79 -21.42 14.42
CA ALA A 301 -22.83 -20.01 14.10
C ALA A 301 -21.95 -19.77 12.88
N HIS A 302 -22.56 -19.75 11.70
CA HIS A 302 -21.97 -19.15 10.52
C HIS A 302 -22.00 -17.62 10.75
N MET A 303 -20.92 -17.05 11.25
CA MET A 303 -20.76 -15.59 11.26
C MET A 303 -20.36 -15.16 9.85
N ASP A 304 -21.38 -14.73 9.11
CA ASP A 304 -21.26 -13.96 7.88
C ASP A 304 -20.44 -12.67 8.15
N GLY A 305 -19.82 -12.15 7.10
CA GLY A 305 -18.75 -11.15 7.14
C GLY A 305 -18.99 -9.93 8.05
N VAL A 306 -17.87 -9.30 8.44
CA VAL A 306 -17.80 -8.03 9.17
C VAL A 306 -18.79 -7.02 8.57
N MET A 307 -19.91 -6.80 9.26
CA MET A 307 -20.89 -5.78 8.90
C MET A 307 -20.28 -4.40 9.18
N MET A 308 -20.01 -3.65 8.11
CA MET A 308 -19.83 -2.21 8.18
C MET A 308 -21.18 -1.58 8.57
N ASP A 309 -21.19 -0.65 9.53
CA ASP A 309 -22.32 0.27 9.66
C ASP A 309 -22.46 1.06 8.34
N GLY A 310 -23.69 1.44 7.97
CA GLY A 310 -24.04 2.22 6.78
C GLY A 310 -23.41 3.62 6.69
N THR A 311 -22.45 3.92 7.56
CA THR A 311 -21.61 5.12 7.59
C THR A 311 -20.13 4.86 7.25
N GLY A 312 -19.70 3.59 7.11
CA GLY A 312 -18.35 3.25 6.65
C GLY A 312 -17.23 3.36 7.69
N ALA A 313 -17.52 3.24 8.99
CA ALA A 313 -16.51 3.15 10.05
C ALA A 313 -16.47 1.75 10.69
N PRO A 314 -15.28 1.23 11.09
CA PRO A 314 -15.19 -0.05 11.78
C PRO A 314 -15.73 0.08 13.21
N ALA A 315 -16.85 -0.60 13.49
CA ALA A 315 -17.44 -0.65 14.82
C ALA A 315 -16.67 -1.62 15.74
N PHE A 316 -15.78 -1.09 16.57
CA PHE A 316 -15.22 -1.84 17.70
C PHE A 316 -16.11 -1.67 18.94
N GLY A 317 -17.05 -2.60 19.13
CA GLY A 317 -17.80 -2.73 20.37
C GLY A 317 -17.00 -3.53 21.40
N VAL A 318 -16.33 -2.84 22.34
CA VAL A 318 -15.89 -3.44 23.61
C VAL A 318 -16.88 -3.00 24.69
N GLY A 319 -17.64 -3.94 25.24
CA GLY A 319 -18.64 -3.67 26.28
C GLY A 319 -19.03 -4.94 27.03
N ASP A 320 -18.44 -5.07 28.21
CA ASP A 320 -18.61 -6.10 29.24
C ASP A 320 -20.07 -6.20 29.76
N GLY A 321 -20.39 -7.32 30.40
CA GLY A 321 -21.76 -7.82 30.63
C GLY A 321 -22.70 -7.01 31.54
N GLY A 322 -23.99 -7.34 31.47
CA GLY A 322 -25.02 -6.83 32.39
C GLY A 322 -26.41 -7.43 32.11
N TYR A 323 -26.94 -8.16 33.09
CA TYR A 323 -28.30 -8.75 33.08
C TYR A 323 -29.41 -7.70 33.07
N GLY A 324 -30.49 -7.99 32.32
CA GLY A 324 -31.86 -7.63 32.68
C GLY A 324 -32.57 -6.62 31.76
N GLY A 325 -33.66 -7.05 31.11
CA GLY A 325 -34.67 -6.14 30.56
C GLY A 325 -35.39 -6.61 29.30
N GLN A 326 -36.52 -7.30 29.50
CA GLN A 326 -37.69 -7.46 28.62
C GLN A 326 -37.62 -6.98 27.16
N ILE A 327 -37.92 -7.88 26.21
CA ILE A 327 -38.66 -7.53 24.99
C ILE A 327 -39.84 -8.47 24.82
N ALA A 328 -41.01 -7.87 24.57
CA ALA A 328 -42.29 -8.51 24.34
C ALA A 328 -42.83 -8.11 22.95
N TYR A 329 -43.58 -9.06 22.35
CA TYR A 329 -44.43 -8.97 21.14
C TYR A 329 -43.72 -8.83 19.77
N GLY A 330 -44.03 -9.58 18.71
CA GLY A 330 -45.08 -10.59 18.47
C GLY A 330 -44.90 -11.26 17.08
N GLY A 331 -45.44 -12.48 16.90
CA GLY A 331 -45.45 -13.25 15.63
C GLY A 331 -46.40 -12.69 14.55
N PRO A 332 -46.75 -13.40 13.44
CA PRO A 332 -46.94 -14.88 13.33
C PRO A 332 -46.58 -15.62 11.98
N TYR A 333 -46.11 -16.88 12.10
CA TYR A 333 -46.37 -18.14 11.30
C TYR A 333 -46.16 -18.24 9.76
N PRO A 334 -46.13 -19.46 9.13
CA PRO A 334 -46.00 -20.84 9.66
C PRO A 334 -44.96 -21.77 8.94
N ASN A 335 -44.74 -22.92 9.59
CA ASN A 335 -44.02 -24.14 9.19
C ASN A 335 -44.25 -24.67 7.76
N ALA A 336 -43.19 -25.25 7.17
CA ALA A 336 -43.27 -26.38 6.25
C ALA A 336 -42.28 -27.48 6.67
N ALA A 337 -42.76 -28.72 6.67
CA ALA A 337 -42.13 -29.93 7.18
C ALA A 337 -40.94 -30.46 6.34
N PRO A 338 -40.04 -31.28 6.90
CA PRO A 338 -38.93 -31.89 6.17
C PRO A 338 -39.37 -33.18 5.46
N ALA A 339 -38.89 -33.38 4.23
CA ALA A 339 -39.02 -34.62 3.46
C ALA A 339 -37.75 -35.50 3.61
N PRO A 340 -37.85 -36.84 3.49
CA PRO A 340 -36.87 -37.77 4.05
C PRO A 340 -35.75 -38.19 3.09
N ALA A 341 -34.74 -38.78 3.72
CA ALA A 341 -33.49 -39.30 3.20
C ALA A 341 -33.59 -40.28 2.01
N ALA A 342 -32.58 -40.23 1.14
CA ALA A 342 -32.23 -41.30 0.23
C ALA A 342 -30.71 -41.41 0.07
N GLY A 343 -30.18 -42.60 0.37
CA GLY A 343 -29.13 -43.27 -0.40
C GLY A 343 -27.69 -42.79 -0.23
N GLY A 344 -26.92 -43.52 0.58
CA GLY A 344 -25.47 -43.36 0.68
C GLY A 344 -24.66 -44.08 -0.40
N TYR A 345 -23.40 -43.65 -0.51
CA TYR A 345 -22.15 -44.36 -0.85
C TYR A 345 -21.07 -43.46 -0.24
N GLY A 346 -20.22 -43.83 0.73
CA GLY A 346 -19.40 -45.04 0.88
C GLY A 346 -17.95 -44.67 0.52
N GLY A 347 -17.11 -44.30 1.51
CA GLY A 347 -15.76 -43.83 1.19
C GLY A 347 -14.82 -43.34 2.32
N TYR A 348 -14.66 -44.15 3.39
CA TYR A 348 -13.48 -44.32 4.27
C TYR A 348 -12.68 -43.09 4.77
N ALA A 349 -12.78 -42.84 6.09
CA ALA A 349 -11.82 -42.08 6.88
C ALA A 349 -10.91 -43.02 7.73
N ALA A 350 -9.61 -42.69 7.75
CA ALA A 350 -8.60 -42.71 8.84
C ALA A 350 -8.54 -43.95 9.80
N SER A 351 -7.40 -44.47 10.28
CA SER A 351 -6.26 -43.81 10.96
C SER A 351 -5.12 -44.86 11.26
N PRO A 352 -4.20 -44.72 12.25
CA PRO A 352 -2.74 -44.78 12.01
C PRO A 352 -2.00 -45.93 12.74
N ARG A 353 -0.85 -46.38 12.24
CA ARG A 353 0.12 -47.17 13.06
C ARG A 353 1.57 -47.00 12.55
N GLY A 354 2.44 -46.45 13.41
CA GLY A 354 3.84 -46.93 13.51
C GLY A 354 3.90 -48.14 14.47
N PRO A 355 5.07 -48.71 14.85
CA PRO A 355 6.45 -48.22 14.68
C PRO A 355 7.49 -49.29 14.22
N GLY A 356 8.73 -48.84 13.95
CA GLY A 356 9.95 -49.68 13.78
C GLY A 356 10.67 -49.36 12.46
N GLY A 357 11.99 -49.15 12.34
CA GLY A 357 13.11 -49.29 13.26
C GLY A 357 14.33 -49.80 12.49
N TYR A 358 15.36 -48.95 12.38
CA TYR A 358 16.81 -49.24 12.21
C TYR A 358 17.51 -49.45 10.85
N MET A 359 18.57 -48.61 10.72
CA MET A 359 19.91 -48.75 10.13
C MET A 359 20.19 -48.49 8.64
N GLY A 360 21.19 -47.62 8.40
CA GLY A 360 22.15 -47.75 7.30
C GLY A 360 22.69 -46.42 6.75
N ALA A 361 23.93 -46.07 7.10
CA ALA A 361 24.59 -44.80 6.84
C ALA A 361 25.49 -44.78 5.58
N ALA A 362 25.73 -43.60 5.02
CA ALA A 362 26.98 -43.08 4.38
C ALA A 362 26.65 -41.69 3.78
N GLY A 363 27.36 -40.58 3.95
CA GLY A 363 28.72 -40.29 4.42
C GLY A 363 29.52 -39.61 3.29
N VAL A 364 29.64 -38.27 3.25
CA VAL A 364 30.68 -37.51 2.50
C VAL A 364 30.98 -36.18 3.24
N PRO A 365 32.26 -35.74 3.38
CA PRO A 365 32.72 -34.90 4.49
C PRO A 365 32.91 -33.41 4.16
N GLY A 366 33.07 -32.62 5.21
CA GLY A 366 33.41 -31.20 5.15
C GLY A 366 34.89 -30.90 4.89
N GLY A 367 35.14 -29.66 4.47
CA GLY A 367 36.46 -29.06 4.34
C GLY A 367 36.32 -27.54 4.29
N GLY A 368 36.94 -26.86 5.26
CA GLY A 368 37.01 -25.41 5.35
C GLY A 368 38.07 -24.79 4.44
N GLY A 369 37.97 -23.47 4.25
CA GLY A 369 38.93 -22.61 3.54
C GLY A 369 38.28 -21.25 3.28
N GLN A 370 38.43 -20.29 4.21
CA GLN A 370 39.35 -19.14 4.11
C GLN A 370 38.91 -18.06 3.10
N SER A 371 38.48 -16.93 3.67
CA SER A 371 38.26 -15.63 3.03
C SER A 371 39.59 -14.99 2.61
N PRO A 372 39.70 -14.31 1.47
CA PRO A 372 40.88 -13.51 1.16
C PRO A 372 40.75 -12.12 1.78
N SER A 373 41.60 -11.84 2.78
CA SER A 373 41.94 -10.49 3.22
C SER A 373 42.87 -9.83 2.20
N TYR A 374 42.51 -8.66 1.69
CA TYR A 374 43.46 -7.80 0.99
C TYR A 374 44.25 -6.98 2.01
N GLY A 375 45.52 -7.32 2.15
CA GLY A 375 46.49 -6.61 2.97
C GLY A 375 46.93 -5.31 2.30
N ALA A 376 46.99 -4.26 3.10
CA ALA A 376 47.67 -3.02 2.81
C ALA A 376 49.19 -3.26 2.70
N ALA A 377 49.82 -2.71 1.67
CA ALA A 377 51.26 -2.50 1.62
C ALA A 377 51.53 -1.04 1.22
N SER A 378 52.03 -0.30 2.19
CA SER A 378 52.66 1.02 2.05
C SER A 378 54.04 0.88 1.41
N GLY A 379 54.40 1.83 0.55
CA GLY A 379 55.74 1.92 -0.05
C GLY A 379 55.87 3.10 -1.00
N ALA A 380 56.41 4.20 -0.49
CA ALA A 380 56.53 5.51 -1.11
C ALA A 380 57.58 5.62 -2.24
N ASN A 381 57.28 6.44 -3.26
CA ASN A 381 58.05 7.58 -3.84
C ASN A 381 57.38 7.90 -5.19
N GLY A 382 56.86 9.10 -5.48
CA GLY A 382 57.58 10.37 -5.59
C GLY A 382 57.38 10.88 -7.03
N GLY A 383 56.87 12.11 -7.21
CA GLY A 383 56.77 12.74 -8.54
C GLY A 383 55.58 13.66 -8.69
N GLY A 384 55.80 14.96 -8.52
CA GLY A 384 54.78 16.00 -8.69
C GLY A 384 54.41 16.27 -10.14
N GLY A 385 53.27 16.94 -10.31
CA GLY A 385 52.79 17.49 -11.57
C GLY A 385 51.35 17.97 -11.41
N GLY A 386 51.17 19.28 -11.23
CA GLY A 386 49.85 19.89 -11.16
C GLY A 386 49.17 19.98 -12.52
N ALA A 387 47.84 20.00 -12.53
CA ALA A 387 47.02 20.79 -13.43
C ALA A 387 45.54 20.70 -13.01
N THR A 388 44.94 21.88 -12.92
CA THR A 388 43.52 22.20 -12.85
C THR A 388 42.72 21.64 -14.02
N SER A 389 41.47 21.21 -13.80
CA SER A 389 40.41 21.37 -14.81
C SER A 389 39.01 21.27 -14.20
N THR A 390 38.33 22.41 -14.21
CA THR A 390 36.89 22.64 -14.22
C THR A 390 36.17 21.74 -15.23
N TRP A 391 35.00 21.20 -14.86
CA TRP A 391 34.07 20.55 -15.79
C TRP A 391 32.83 21.43 -15.95
N ALA A 392 32.69 21.97 -17.16
CA ALA A 392 31.57 22.73 -17.64
C ALA A 392 30.39 21.81 -17.98
N GLU A 393 29.19 22.32 -17.75
CA GLU A 393 27.94 21.83 -18.29
C GLU A 393 27.92 22.09 -19.81
N ASP A 394 27.53 21.10 -20.61
CA ASP A 394 27.13 21.30 -22.00
C ASP A 394 25.75 20.69 -22.22
N GLU A 395 24.85 21.57 -22.68
CA GLU A 395 23.53 21.32 -23.23
C GLU A 395 23.61 20.49 -24.52
N TRP A 396 22.73 19.48 -24.66
CA TRP A 396 22.12 19.04 -25.92
C TRP A 396 20.73 18.46 -25.66
#